data_AF-A0A7C2B477-F1
#
_entry.id   AF-A0A7C2B477-F1
#
_cell.length_a   1.000
_cell.length_b   1.000
_cell.length_c   1.000
_cell.angle_alpha   90.00
_cell.angle_beta   90.00
_cell.angle_gamma   90.00
#
_symmetry.space_group_name_H-M   'P 1'
#
loop_
_entity.id
_entity.type
_entity.pdbx_description
1 polymer ?
#
loop_
_entity_poly.entity_id
_entity_poly.type
_entity_poly.pdbx_seq_one_letter_code
_entity_poly.pdbx_strand_id
1 'polypeptide(L)'
;MIRRISTKLVLAVLTAVVLPFVVFAFYVSEQMGERLTSHVVEQALLGLAKDLANQLDYFVLERRQDVIQWADQPLTKEAGDELLEERAESSGRGGGGGWNATTLARWASGDAALGVEERERFLRRAQLTREFDRYVDLKGVYDVLLLVSRDGRLVTCSTRHPAGPLFDEAYLRFLFERDFTQDDW
;
A
#
# COMPACT_ATOMS: atom_id res chain seq x y z
N MET A 1 1.61 -31.37 -80.31
CA MET A 1 0.41 -30.58 -79.93
C MET A 1 -0.32 -31.10 -78.67
N ILE A 2 -0.30 -32.40 -78.35
CA ILE A 2 -1.00 -33.02 -77.19
C ILE A 2 -0.52 -32.48 -75.82
N ARG A 3 0.76 -32.10 -75.68
CA ARG A 3 1.31 -31.51 -74.45
C ARG A 3 0.61 -30.21 -74.00
N ARG A 4 0.11 -29.39 -74.93
CA ARG A 4 -0.53 -28.10 -74.60
C ARG A 4 -1.98 -28.23 -74.10
N ILE A 5 -2.67 -29.32 -74.43
CA ILE A 5 -4.05 -29.58 -73.96
C ILE A 5 -4.03 -30.14 -72.53
N SER A 6 -3.08 -31.02 -72.24
CA SER A 6 -2.90 -31.60 -70.90
C SER A 6 -2.55 -30.54 -69.84
N THR A 7 -1.66 -29.60 -70.13
CA THR A 7 -1.32 -28.53 -69.17
C THR A 7 -2.50 -27.60 -68.88
N LYS A 8 -3.35 -27.31 -69.88
CA LYS A 8 -4.53 -26.45 -69.69
C LYS A 8 -5.61 -27.13 -68.84
N LEU A 9 -5.83 -28.43 -69.02
CA LEU A 9 -6.76 -29.21 -68.20
C LEU A 9 -6.28 -29.36 -66.76
N VAL A 10 -4.99 -29.66 -66.57
CA VAL A 10 -4.41 -29.75 -65.22
C VAL A 10 -4.47 -28.40 -64.50
N LEU A 11 -4.19 -27.30 -65.21
CA LEU A 11 -4.30 -25.96 -64.63
C LEU A 11 -5.75 -25.63 -64.24
N ALA A 12 -6.72 -25.94 -65.09
CA ALA A 12 -8.13 -25.71 -64.80
C ALA A 12 -8.61 -26.50 -63.56
N VAL A 13 -8.22 -27.77 -63.44
CA VAL A 13 -8.54 -28.60 -62.28
C VAL A 13 -7.84 -28.07 -61.02
N LEU A 14 -6.57 -27.68 -61.13
CA LEU A 14 -5.83 -27.11 -60.02
C LEU A 14 -6.45 -25.80 -59.54
N THR A 15 -6.85 -24.91 -60.45
CA THR A 15 -7.56 -23.67 -60.10
C THR A 15 -8.92 -23.98 -59.47
N ALA A 16 -9.66 -24.96 -59.99
CA ALA A 16 -10.96 -25.35 -59.42
C ALA A 16 -10.87 -25.87 -57.97
N VAL A 17 -9.73 -26.45 -57.58
CA VAL A 17 -9.51 -26.97 -56.22
C VAL A 17 -8.86 -25.94 -55.30
N VAL A 18 -7.89 -25.17 -55.80
CA VAL A 18 -7.14 -24.20 -54.99
C VAL A 18 -7.95 -22.93 -54.72
N LEU A 19 -8.75 -22.48 -55.69
CA LEU A 19 -9.48 -21.22 -55.59
C LEU A 19 -10.52 -21.22 -54.45
N PRO A 20 -11.35 -22.25 -54.25
CA PRO A 20 -12.25 -22.34 -53.09
C PRO A 20 -11.49 -22.30 -51.76
N PHE A 21 -10.31 -22.93 -51.69
CA PHE A 21 -9.49 -22.99 -50.48
C PHE A 21 -8.90 -21.62 -50.13
N VAL A 22 -8.41 -20.87 -51.13
CA VAL A 22 -7.90 -19.52 -50.93
C VAL A 22 -9.03 -18.56 -50.53
N VAL A 23 -10.19 -18.65 -51.17
CA VAL A 23 -11.37 -17.85 -50.81
C VAL A 23 -11.83 -18.17 -49.39
N PHE A 24 -11.87 -19.45 -49.02
CA PHE A 24 -12.22 -19.87 -47.67
C PHE A 24 -11.20 -19.38 -46.63
N ALA A 25 -9.90 -19.48 -46.92
CA ALA A 25 -8.85 -18.97 -46.04
C ALA A 25 -8.95 -17.45 -45.83
N PHE A 26 -9.24 -16.69 -46.89
CA PHE A 26 -9.46 -15.25 -46.81
C PHE A 26 -10.71 -14.90 -46.01
N TYR A 27 -11.81 -15.63 -46.26
CA TYR A 27 -13.08 -15.46 -45.54
C TYR A 27 -12.93 -15.76 -44.04
N VAL A 28 -12.23 -16.84 -43.69
CA VAL A 28 -11.92 -17.20 -42.30
C VAL A 28 -11.01 -16.15 -41.67
N SER A 29 -10.00 -15.66 -42.39
CA SER A 29 -9.10 -14.60 -41.93
C SER A 29 -9.85 -13.31 -41.59
N GLU A 30 -10.76 -12.84 -42.47
CA GLU A 30 -11.54 -11.62 -42.22
C GLU A 30 -12.61 -11.80 -41.14
N GLN A 31 -13.37 -12.91 -41.15
CA GLN A 31 -14.48 -13.07 -40.21
C GLN A 31 -14.07 -13.58 -38.82
N MET A 32 -13.12 -14.50 -38.72
CA MET A 32 -12.69 -15.03 -37.42
C MET A 32 -11.65 -14.13 -36.75
N GLY A 33 -10.81 -13.42 -37.53
CA GLY A 33 -9.73 -12.59 -37.02
C GLY A 33 -10.19 -11.35 -36.24
N GLU A 34 -11.35 -10.76 -36.54
CA GLU A 34 -11.82 -9.58 -35.80
C GLU A 34 -12.77 -9.94 -34.64
N ARG A 35 -13.69 -10.90 -34.85
CA ARG A 35 -14.73 -11.21 -33.86
C ARG A 35 -14.26 -12.09 -32.72
N LEU A 36 -13.51 -13.17 -33.01
CA LEU A 36 -12.99 -14.02 -31.93
C LEU A 36 -11.93 -13.27 -31.13
N THR A 37 -11.06 -12.52 -31.79
CA THR A 37 -9.96 -11.82 -31.12
C THR A 37 -10.47 -10.69 -30.25
N SER A 38 -11.46 -9.91 -30.72
CA SER A 38 -12.06 -8.84 -29.92
C SER A 38 -12.79 -9.39 -28.68
N HIS A 39 -13.64 -10.41 -28.82
CA HIS A 39 -14.37 -10.98 -27.68
C HIS A 39 -13.44 -11.69 -26.68
N VAL A 40 -12.41 -12.40 -27.17
CA VAL A 40 -11.44 -13.06 -26.28
C VAL A 40 -10.60 -12.04 -25.53
N VAL A 41 -10.16 -10.96 -26.19
CA VAL A 41 -9.42 -9.87 -25.54
C VAL A 41 -10.30 -9.13 -24.54
N GLU A 42 -11.55 -8.83 -24.90
CA GLU A 42 -12.51 -8.19 -24.01
C GLU A 42 -12.75 -9.05 -22.76
N GLN A 43 -13.01 -10.35 -22.93
CA GLN A 43 -13.18 -11.27 -21.80
C GLN A 43 -11.92 -11.38 -20.95
N ALA A 44 -10.73 -11.40 -21.55
CA ALA A 44 -9.46 -11.44 -20.82
C ALA A 44 -9.24 -10.15 -20.02
N LEU A 45 -9.51 -8.98 -20.61
CA LEU A 45 -9.41 -7.69 -19.93
C LEU A 45 -10.43 -7.57 -18.80
N LEU A 46 -11.67 -8.01 -19.00
CA LEU A 46 -12.70 -8.04 -17.96
C LEU A 46 -12.31 -8.99 -16.81
N GLY A 47 -11.70 -10.14 -17.14
CA GLY A 47 -11.14 -11.05 -16.15
C GLY A 47 -10.04 -10.40 -15.32
N LEU A 48 -9.05 -9.79 -15.96
CA LEU A 48 -7.96 -9.07 -15.28
C LEU A 48 -8.46 -7.90 -14.44
N ALA A 49 -9.41 -7.12 -14.97
CA ALA A 49 -10.02 -6.01 -14.24
C ALA A 49 -10.76 -6.50 -13.00
N LYS A 50 -11.51 -7.61 -13.11
CA LYS A 50 -12.18 -8.24 -11.97
C LYS A 50 -11.18 -8.76 -10.93
N ASP A 51 -10.11 -9.40 -11.37
CA ASP A 51 -9.08 -9.92 -10.46
C ASP A 51 -8.35 -8.78 -9.74
N LEU A 52 -8.01 -7.70 -10.46
CA LEU A 52 -7.42 -6.50 -9.86
C LEU A 52 -8.37 -5.83 -8.86
N ALA A 53 -9.66 -5.71 -9.20
CA ALA A 53 -10.66 -5.15 -8.29
C ALA A 53 -10.76 -5.98 -7.00
N ASN A 54 -10.82 -7.31 -7.13
CA ASN A 54 -10.85 -8.20 -5.96
C ASN A 54 -9.57 -8.08 -5.11
N GLN A 55 -8.40 -7.96 -5.74
CA GLN A 55 -7.14 -7.77 -5.03
C GLN A 55 -7.10 -6.43 -4.29
N LEU A 56 -7.58 -5.36 -4.92
CA LEU A 56 -7.68 -4.04 -4.30
C LEU A 56 -8.66 -4.05 -3.13
N ASP A 57 -9.85 -4.64 -3.31
CA ASP A 57 -10.85 -4.77 -2.26
C ASP A 57 -10.30 -5.54 -1.06
N TYR A 58 -9.60 -6.65 -1.31
CA TYR A 58 -8.93 -7.42 -0.27
C TYR A 58 -7.89 -6.57 0.47
N PHE A 59 -7.04 -5.84 -0.27
CA PHE A 59 -6.02 -4.98 0.32
C PHE A 59 -6.65 -3.88 1.19
N VAL A 60 -7.66 -3.17 0.67
CA VAL A 60 -8.36 -2.11 1.41
C VAL A 60 -9.03 -2.66 2.68
N LEU A 61 -9.69 -3.83 2.58
CA LEU A 61 -10.31 -4.48 3.74
C LEU A 61 -9.27 -4.87 4.79
N GLU A 62 -8.13 -5.42 4.37
CA GLU A 62 -7.04 -5.78 5.27
C GLU A 62 -6.48 -4.54 6.00
N ARG A 63 -6.20 -3.45 5.27
CA ARG A 63 -5.71 -2.20 5.86
C ARG A 63 -6.72 -1.58 6.82
N ARG A 64 -8.00 -1.61 6.48
CA ARG A 64 -9.08 -1.14 7.37
C ARG A 64 -9.13 -1.96 8.66
N GLN A 65 -9.00 -3.28 8.54
CA GLN A 65 -9.01 -4.17 9.70
C GLN A 65 -7.79 -3.93 10.59
N ASP A 66 -6.63 -3.69 10.01
CA ASP A 66 -5.40 -3.34 10.74
C ASP A 66 -5.62 -2.07 11.59
N VAL A 67 -6.20 -1.01 11.02
CA VAL A 67 -6.50 0.24 11.75
C VAL A 67 -7.51 0.01 12.87
N ILE A 68 -8.58 -0.74 12.62
CA ILE A 68 -9.58 -1.08 13.66
C ILE A 68 -8.91 -1.84 14.81
N GLN A 69 -8.06 -2.82 14.49
CA GLN A 69 -7.35 -3.59 15.49
C GLN A 69 -6.47 -2.69 16.35
N TRP A 70 -5.71 -1.77 15.75
CA TRP A 70 -4.89 -0.80 16.50
C TRP A 70 -5.73 0.15 17.35
N ALA A 71 -6.84 0.66 16.81
CA ALA A 71 -7.73 1.57 17.54
C ALA A 71 -8.37 0.89 18.77
N ASP A 72 -8.61 -0.42 18.72
CA ASP A 72 -9.19 -1.16 19.83
C ASP A 72 -8.18 -1.65 20.88
N GLN A 73 -6.88 -1.58 20.60
CA GLN A 73 -5.87 -2.00 21.56
C GLN A 73 -5.86 -1.10 22.80
N PRO A 74 -5.81 -1.70 24.02
CA PRO A 74 -5.71 -0.94 25.27
C PRO A 74 -4.52 0.03 25.28
N LEU A 75 -3.37 -0.42 24.78
CA LEU A 75 -2.14 0.38 24.75
C LEU A 75 -2.29 1.66 23.92
N THR A 76 -3.03 1.62 22.80
CA THR A 76 -3.32 2.78 21.96
C THR A 76 -4.15 3.82 22.71
N LYS A 77 -5.20 3.38 23.41
CA LYS A 77 -6.09 4.25 24.19
C LYS A 77 -5.33 4.88 25.35
N GLU A 78 -4.62 4.04 26.10
CA GLU A 78 -3.81 4.46 27.25
C GLU A 78 -2.70 5.46 26.88
N ALA A 79 -2.04 5.28 25.73
CA ALA A 79 -1.02 6.21 25.24
C ALA A 79 -1.63 7.57 24.82
N GLY A 80 -2.83 7.56 24.25
CA GLY A 80 -3.58 8.77 23.93
C GLY A 80 -4.00 9.53 25.18
N ASP A 81 -4.52 8.83 26.18
CA ASP A 81 -4.93 9.43 27.47
C ASP A 81 -3.72 10.07 28.18
N GLU A 82 -2.55 9.41 28.15
CA GLU A 82 -1.30 9.95 28.71
C GLU A 82 -0.93 11.31 28.11
N LEU A 83 -1.19 11.53 26.81
CA LEU A 83 -0.93 12.83 26.16
C LEU A 83 -1.88 13.92 26.65
N LEU A 84 -3.16 13.56 26.82
CA LEU A 84 -4.17 14.49 27.31
C LEU A 84 -3.88 14.91 28.76
N GLU A 85 -3.46 13.97 29.60
CA GLU A 85 -3.01 14.22 30.98
C GLU A 85 -1.78 15.14 31.02
N GLU A 86 -0.73 14.81 30.29
CA GLU A 86 0.49 15.62 30.19
C GLU A 86 0.19 17.06 29.76
N ARG A 87 -0.74 17.23 28.82
CA ARG A 87 -1.14 18.55 28.33
C ARG A 87 -1.95 19.34 29.36
N ALA A 88 -2.85 18.66 30.09
CA ALA A 88 -3.59 19.28 31.19
C ALA A 88 -2.62 19.83 32.25
N GLU A 89 -1.58 19.07 32.59
CA GLU A 89 -0.54 19.48 33.53
C GLU A 89 0.35 20.61 32.99
N SER A 90 0.72 20.54 31.71
CA SER A 90 1.56 21.52 31.01
C SER A 90 0.88 22.89 30.87
N SER A 91 -0.45 22.94 30.86
CA SER A 91 -1.20 24.20 30.83
C SER A 91 -1.03 25.04 32.12
N GLY A 92 -0.57 24.43 33.22
CA GLY A 92 -0.36 25.07 34.52
C GLY A 92 1.09 25.33 34.92
N ARG A 93 2.09 24.70 34.27
CA ARG A 93 3.52 24.85 34.59
C ARG A 93 4.37 24.89 33.31
N GLY A 94 5.25 25.90 33.22
CA GLY A 94 6.19 26.06 32.11
C GLY A 94 6.97 24.77 31.82
N GLY A 95 6.95 24.37 30.55
CA GLY A 95 7.22 23.03 30.08
C GLY A 95 8.65 22.55 30.26
N GLY A 96 8.77 21.26 30.61
CA GLY A 96 10.03 20.54 30.69
C GLY A 96 9.78 19.03 30.57
N GLY A 97 10.20 18.46 29.44
CA GLY A 97 10.35 17.01 29.24
C GLY A 97 9.07 16.27 28.88
N GLY A 98 8.65 16.39 27.61
CA GLY A 98 7.55 15.62 27.02
C GLY A 98 8.02 14.61 25.98
N TRP A 99 7.15 13.69 25.57
CA TRP A 99 7.41 12.80 24.43
C TRP A 99 7.43 13.65 23.15
N ASN A 100 8.60 13.79 22.54
CA ASN A 100 8.83 14.65 21.38
C ASN A 100 9.84 14.00 20.42
N ALA A 101 10.11 14.67 19.30
CA ALA A 101 11.03 14.19 18.28
C ALA A 101 12.42 13.82 18.79
N THR A 102 13.01 14.64 19.67
CA THR A 102 14.34 14.38 20.24
C THR A 102 14.30 13.17 21.18
N THR A 103 13.29 13.08 22.04
CA THR A 103 13.08 11.93 22.94
C THR A 103 12.91 10.64 22.14
N LEU A 104 12.10 10.68 21.08
CA LEU A 104 11.82 9.55 20.21
C LEU A 104 13.04 9.12 19.39
N ALA A 105 13.80 10.06 18.82
CA ALA A 105 15.03 9.78 18.08
C ALA A 105 16.09 9.10 18.97
N ARG A 106 16.25 9.59 20.22
CA ARG A 106 17.16 8.99 21.21
C ARG A 106 16.71 7.60 21.64
N TRP A 107 15.41 7.41 21.82
CA TRP A 107 14.85 6.09 22.08
C TRP A 107 15.13 5.12 20.92
N ALA A 108 14.90 5.57 19.68
CA ALA A 108 15.06 4.76 18.48
C ALA A 108 16.51 4.33 18.24
N SER A 109 17.47 5.22 18.54
CA SER A 109 18.91 4.92 18.45
C SER A 109 19.40 3.97 19.55
N GLY A 110 18.54 3.61 20.51
CA GLY A 110 18.89 2.77 21.65
C GLY A 110 19.75 3.50 22.69
N ASP A 111 19.80 4.84 22.65
CA ASP A 111 20.57 5.63 23.60
C ASP A 111 20.02 5.42 25.02
N ALA A 112 20.89 4.93 25.91
CA ALA A 112 20.55 4.61 27.29
C ALA A 112 20.17 5.83 28.14
N ALA A 113 20.31 7.04 27.59
CA ALA A 113 20.22 8.30 28.31
C ALA A 113 18.78 8.85 28.48
N LEU A 114 17.72 8.06 28.23
CA LEU A 114 16.44 8.31 28.89
C LEU A 114 16.62 7.96 30.38
N GLY A 115 16.47 8.96 31.26
CA GLY A 115 16.51 8.74 32.70
C GLY A 115 15.45 7.72 33.15
N VAL A 116 15.66 7.05 34.29
CA VAL A 116 14.69 6.07 34.82
C VAL A 116 13.30 6.68 34.94
N GLU A 117 13.20 7.93 35.40
CA GLU A 117 11.94 8.67 35.50
C GLU A 117 11.29 8.95 34.13
N GLU A 118 12.07 9.28 33.10
CA GLU A 118 11.54 9.50 31.74
C GLU A 118 11.06 8.18 31.11
N ARG A 119 11.77 7.07 31.38
CA ARG A 119 11.38 5.74 30.90
C ARG A 119 10.09 5.26 31.55
N GLU A 120 9.92 5.51 32.84
CA GLU A 120 8.67 5.19 33.55
C GLU A 120 7.53 6.09 33.09
N ARG A 121 7.80 7.38 32.93
CA ARG A 121 6.81 8.36 32.45
C ARG A 121 6.26 8.00 31.08
N PHE A 122 7.13 7.67 30.12
CA PHE A 122 6.73 7.40 28.73
C PHE A 122 6.68 5.91 28.38
N LEU A 123 6.54 5.03 29.38
CA LEU A 123 6.66 3.58 29.18
C LEU A 123 5.66 3.06 28.11
N ARG A 124 4.43 3.58 28.13
CA ARG A 124 3.36 3.15 27.22
C ARG A 124 3.61 3.61 25.80
N ARG A 125 3.92 4.90 25.59
CA ARG A 125 4.30 5.43 24.28
C ARG A 125 5.54 4.74 23.72
N ALA A 126 6.55 4.48 24.56
CA ALA A 126 7.75 3.75 24.19
C ALA A 126 7.49 2.26 23.87
N GLN A 127 6.50 1.63 24.52
CA GLN A 127 6.08 0.28 24.16
C GLN A 127 5.33 0.29 22.82
N LEU A 128 4.35 1.18 22.66
CA LEU A 128 3.54 1.29 21.44
C LEU A 128 4.41 1.58 20.21
N THR A 129 5.36 2.49 20.33
CA THR A 129 6.36 2.79 19.29
C THR A 129 7.11 1.54 18.83
N ARG A 130 7.53 0.70 19.78
CA ARG A 130 8.19 -0.59 19.52
C ARG A 130 7.29 -1.57 18.77
N GLU A 131 6.01 -1.57 19.10
CA GLU A 131 5.03 -2.41 18.42
C GLU A 131 4.74 -1.89 17.01
N PHE A 132 4.67 -0.57 16.81
CA PHE A 132 4.58 0.06 15.49
C PHE A 132 5.79 -0.29 14.63
N ASP A 133 7.00 -0.16 15.16
CA ASP A 133 8.24 -0.49 14.44
C ASP A 133 8.24 -1.97 13.99
N ARG A 134 7.89 -2.88 14.91
CA ARG A 134 7.77 -4.30 14.58
C ARG A 134 6.71 -4.54 13.51
N TYR A 135 5.59 -3.83 13.57
CA TYR A 135 4.48 -4.02 12.66
C TYR A 135 4.78 -3.49 11.26
N VAL A 136 5.41 -2.32 11.16
CA VAL A 136 5.97 -1.76 9.92
C VAL A 136 6.94 -2.77 9.29
N ASP A 137 7.88 -3.30 10.07
CA ASP A 137 8.85 -4.30 9.61
C ASP A 137 8.19 -5.62 9.17
N LEU A 138 7.18 -6.10 9.91
CA LEU A 138 6.51 -7.36 9.63
C LEU A 138 5.63 -7.29 8.37
N LYS A 139 4.85 -6.22 8.23
CA LYS A 139 3.90 -6.07 7.13
C LYS A 139 4.58 -5.56 5.86
N GLY A 140 5.60 -4.70 5.98
CA GLY A 140 6.39 -4.20 4.86
C GLY A 140 5.63 -3.31 3.85
N VAL A 141 4.38 -2.93 4.15
CA VAL A 141 3.51 -2.13 3.26
C VAL A 141 3.24 -0.73 3.77
N TYR A 142 3.71 -0.40 4.98
CA TYR A 142 3.50 0.89 5.62
C TYR A 142 4.81 1.66 5.68
N ASP A 143 4.84 2.88 5.16
CA ASP A 143 6.01 3.75 5.28
C ASP A 143 6.15 4.32 6.69
N VAL A 144 5.03 4.65 7.33
CA VAL A 144 4.95 5.19 8.69
C VAL A 144 3.62 4.81 9.34
N LEU A 145 3.66 4.48 10.63
CA LEU A 145 2.47 4.35 11.47
C LEU A 145 2.41 5.55 12.43
N LEU A 146 1.25 6.20 12.51
CA LEU A 146 1.03 7.37 13.37
C LEU A 146 -0.13 7.08 14.32
N LEU A 147 0.04 7.42 15.59
CA LEU A 147 -1.08 7.60 16.51
C LEU A 147 -1.32 9.09 16.71
N VAL A 148 -2.47 9.54 16.25
CA VAL A 148 -2.90 10.93 16.35
C VAL A 148 -4.06 11.02 17.33
N SER A 149 -3.96 11.94 18.28
CA SER A 149 -5.02 12.24 19.24
C SER A 149 -6.15 13.01 18.55
N ARG A 150 -7.34 13.01 19.15
CA ARG A 150 -8.55 13.68 18.62
C ARG A 150 -8.36 15.20 18.40
N ASP A 151 -7.42 15.81 19.10
CA ASP A 151 -7.05 17.22 18.93
C ASP A 151 -6.02 17.46 17.80
N GLY A 152 -5.77 16.44 16.96
CA GLY A 152 -4.86 16.50 15.82
C GLY A 152 -3.38 16.52 16.20
N ARG A 153 -3.03 16.15 17.44
CA ARG A 153 -1.65 16.09 17.90
C ARG A 153 -1.09 14.67 17.80
N LEU A 154 0.18 14.57 17.43
CA LEU A 154 0.87 13.30 17.40
C LEU A 154 1.13 12.80 18.82
N VAL A 155 0.65 11.59 19.12
CA VAL A 155 0.92 10.88 20.38
C VAL A 155 2.25 10.14 20.26
N THR A 156 2.40 9.33 19.21
CA THR A 156 3.65 8.67 18.85
C THR A 156 3.61 8.18 17.40
N CYS A 157 4.74 7.75 16.86
CA CYS A 157 4.85 7.18 15.53
C CYS A 157 5.89 6.05 15.48
N SER A 158 5.91 5.27 14.39
CA SER A 158 7.06 4.43 14.10
C SER A 158 8.32 5.29 13.91
N THR A 159 9.47 4.71 14.22
CA THR A 159 10.79 5.36 14.16
C THR A 159 11.65 4.87 13.01
N ARG A 160 11.13 3.93 12.21
CA ARG A 160 11.84 3.32 11.09
C ARG A 160 10.96 3.13 9.87
N HIS A 161 11.63 3.05 8.74
CA HIS A 161 11.07 2.58 7.48
C HIS A 161 11.03 1.04 7.42
N PRO A 162 10.08 0.44 6.69
CA PRO A 162 9.88 -1.02 6.60
C PRO A 162 11.09 -1.82 6.06
N ALA A 163 12.02 -1.16 5.36
CA ALA A 163 13.25 -1.77 4.87
C ALA A 163 14.46 -0.81 4.97
N GLY A 164 14.36 0.22 5.81
CA GLY A 164 15.25 1.38 5.76
C GLY A 164 15.84 1.80 7.10
N PRO A 165 16.61 2.91 7.10
CA PRO A 165 17.19 3.46 8.31
C PRO A 165 16.10 3.97 9.27
N LEU A 166 16.53 4.31 10.49
CA LEU A 166 15.70 5.11 11.40
C LEU A 166 15.37 6.45 10.74
N PHE A 167 14.20 6.99 11.07
CA PHE A 167 13.87 8.38 10.75
C PHE A 167 14.86 9.32 11.43
N ASP A 168 15.28 10.36 10.73
CA ASP A 168 16.08 11.41 11.33
C ASP A 168 15.23 12.29 12.26
N GLU A 169 15.89 12.99 13.18
CA GLU A 169 15.20 13.84 14.14
C GLU A 169 14.44 15.00 13.45
N ALA A 170 14.92 15.48 12.30
CA ALA A 170 14.28 16.56 11.55
C ALA A 170 12.91 16.14 11.02
N TYR A 171 12.79 14.94 10.47
CA TYR A 171 11.54 14.36 10.02
C TYR A 171 10.59 14.10 11.19
N LEU A 172 11.09 13.51 12.28
CA LEU A 172 10.27 13.32 13.49
C LEU A 172 9.75 14.67 14.03
N ARG A 173 10.58 15.71 14.02
CA ARG A 173 10.18 17.06 14.44
C ARG A 173 9.09 17.63 13.56
N PHE A 174 9.22 17.47 12.24
CA PHE A 174 8.15 17.83 11.30
C PHE A 174 6.83 17.14 11.63
N LEU A 175 6.85 15.84 11.96
CA LEU A 175 5.64 15.11 12.35
C LEU A 175 5.03 15.61 13.66
N PHE A 176 5.85 15.90 14.69
CA PHE A 176 5.36 16.40 15.98
C PHE A 176 4.84 17.85 15.91
N GLU A 177 5.37 18.68 15.01
CA GLU A 177 4.93 20.07 14.81
C GLU A 177 3.67 20.19 13.95
N ARG A 178 3.38 19.17 13.12
CA ARG A 178 2.20 19.14 12.26
C ARG A 178 0.91 19.10 13.08
N ASP A 179 -0.07 19.90 12.66
CA ASP A 179 -1.44 19.82 13.15
C ASP A 179 -2.28 18.97 12.18
N PHE A 180 -2.59 17.75 12.62
CA PHE A 180 -3.34 16.78 11.82
C PHE A 180 -4.85 17.04 11.80
N THR A 181 -5.36 18.06 12.50
CA THR A 181 -6.77 18.48 12.34
C THR A 181 -7.05 19.07 10.96
N GLN A 182 -6.01 19.49 10.24
CA GLN A 182 -6.13 20.06 8.89
C GLN A 182 -6.11 19.00 7.79
N ASP A 183 -5.87 17.74 8.13
CA ASP A 183 -5.82 16.64 7.17
C ASP A 183 -7.23 16.08 6.93
N ASP A 184 -7.53 15.75 5.67
CA ASP A 184 -8.81 15.13 5.28
C ASP A 184 -8.77 13.63 5.59
N TRP A 185 -9.11 13.25 6.82
CA TRP A 185 -9.24 11.86 7.29
C TRP A 185 -10.71 11.42 7.47
#